data_AF-A0A1A8CHW3-F1
#
_entry.id   AF-A0A1A8CHW3-F1
#
_cell.length_a   1.000
_cell.length_b   1.000
_cell.length_c   1.000
_cell.angle_alpha   90.00
_cell.angle_beta   90.00
_cell.angle_gamma   90.00
#
_symmetry.space_group_name_H-M   'P 1'
#
loop_
_entity.id
_entity.type
_entity.pdbx_description
1 polymer ?
#
loop_
_entity_poly.entity_id
_entity_poly.type
_entity_poly.pdbx_seq_one_letter_code
_entity_poly.pdbx_strand_id
1 'polypeptide(L)'
;DYDSDKMFPAFGFGAQIPPAWQVSHEFPINFNPANPFCAGVEGVVLAYQQCLPQVKLYGPTNFAPIINHVAHFGRQALQQQTASQYFVLLIITDGVITDMDQTRSAIVNASRLPMSIIIVGVGGADFEAMEFLDGDDGTLRSATGEAALRDIVQFVPFRQFTNCPQEALAQSVLAEVPGQVAGFFKLMGLKPPHSDSTLSDLPSAPPSDPI
;
A
#
# COMPACT_ATOMS: atom_id res chain seq x y z
N ASP A 1 1.93 15.72 -5.43
CA ASP A 1 2.26 14.44 -6.07
C ASP A 1 3.28 13.75 -5.16
N TYR A 2 3.00 12.55 -4.67
CA TYR A 2 3.70 11.95 -3.53
C TYR A 2 4.64 10.78 -3.90
N ASP A 3 4.61 10.35 -5.17
CA ASP A 3 5.52 9.37 -5.74
C ASP A 3 6.45 10.07 -6.75
N SER A 4 7.76 9.95 -6.53
CA SER A 4 8.78 10.63 -7.32
C SER A 4 9.00 9.99 -8.70
N ASP A 5 8.81 8.68 -8.85
CA ASP A 5 9.04 7.98 -10.11
C ASP A 5 7.74 7.62 -10.85
N LYS A 6 6.59 7.68 -10.14
CA LYS A 6 5.26 7.33 -10.66
C LYS A 6 5.20 5.91 -11.19
N MET A 7 5.99 5.01 -10.62
CA MET A 7 6.04 3.60 -10.97
C MET A 7 5.33 2.80 -9.89
N PHE A 8 4.17 2.24 -10.24
CA PHE A 8 3.36 1.50 -9.29
C PHE A 8 3.50 0.00 -9.52
N PRO A 9 4.02 -0.78 -8.56
CA PRO A 9 4.00 -2.22 -8.66
C PRO A 9 2.55 -2.70 -8.50
N ALA A 10 2.05 -3.46 -9.48
CA ALA A 10 0.65 -3.86 -9.52
C ALA A 10 0.52 -5.40 -9.59
N PHE A 11 -0.23 -5.95 -8.63
CA PHE A 11 -0.38 -7.39 -8.46
C PHE A 11 -1.86 -7.79 -8.42
N GLY A 12 -2.14 -8.98 -8.95
CA GLY A 12 -3.40 -9.68 -8.76
C GLY A 12 -3.23 -10.86 -7.80
N PHE A 13 -4.33 -11.30 -7.21
CA PHE A 13 -4.39 -12.47 -6.34
C PHE A 13 -5.73 -13.18 -6.53
N GLY A 14 -5.77 -14.50 -6.30
CA GLY A 14 -7.01 -15.28 -6.46
C GLY A 14 -7.33 -15.55 -7.93
N ALA A 15 -6.35 -15.93 -8.74
CA ALA A 15 -6.62 -16.31 -10.13
C ALA A 15 -5.73 -17.46 -10.59
N GLN A 16 -6.23 -18.26 -11.52
CA GLN A 16 -5.41 -19.23 -12.24
C GLN A 16 -4.73 -18.56 -13.43
N ILE A 17 -3.40 -18.66 -13.47
CA ILE A 17 -2.57 -17.95 -14.46
C ILE A 17 -2.03 -18.94 -15.51
N PRO A 18 -2.11 -18.62 -16.82
CA PRO A 18 -1.49 -19.43 -17.86
C PRO A 18 0.05 -19.45 -17.72
N PRO A 19 0.74 -20.46 -18.28
CA PRO A 19 0.19 -21.65 -18.96
C PRO A 19 -0.20 -22.77 -18.00
N ALA A 20 0.28 -22.73 -16.75
CA ALA A 20 0.11 -23.82 -15.79
C ALA A 20 -1.30 -23.91 -15.19
N TRP A 21 -2.07 -22.82 -15.24
CA TRP A 21 -3.42 -22.69 -14.65
C TRP A 21 -3.47 -23.06 -13.17
N GLN A 22 -2.35 -22.85 -12.47
CA GLN A 22 -2.29 -22.99 -11.02
C GLN A 22 -2.82 -21.72 -10.36
N VAL A 23 -3.47 -21.89 -9.22
CA VAL A 23 -3.96 -20.77 -8.42
C VAL A 23 -2.77 -19.97 -7.93
N SER A 24 -2.75 -18.69 -8.29
CA SER A 24 -1.81 -17.73 -7.76
C SER A 24 -2.53 -16.78 -6.79
N HIS A 25 -1.92 -16.59 -5.64
CA HIS A 25 -2.32 -15.58 -4.65
C HIS A 25 -1.48 -14.30 -4.76
N GLU A 26 -0.63 -14.23 -5.77
CA GLU A 26 0.19 -13.06 -6.07
C GLU A 26 0.84 -13.23 -7.46
N PHE A 27 0.50 -12.35 -8.40
CA PHE A 27 1.14 -12.32 -9.71
C PHE A 27 1.15 -10.90 -10.27
N PRO A 28 2.18 -10.50 -11.01
CA PRO A 28 2.22 -9.17 -11.64
C PRO A 28 1.16 -9.09 -12.74
N ILE A 29 0.27 -8.09 -12.68
CA ILE A 29 -0.82 -7.96 -13.66
C ILE A 29 -0.32 -7.59 -15.07
N ASN A 30 0.90 -7.07 -15.18
CA ASN A 30 1.58 -6.82 -16.45
C ASN A 30 2.28 -8.07 -17.03
N PHE A 31 2.15 -9.24 -16.37
CA PHE A 31 2.81 -10.51 -16.72
C PHE A 31 4.34 -10.43 -16.85
N ASN A 32 4.98 -9.47 -16.18
CA ASN A 32 6.43 -9.34 -16.13
C ASN A 32 6.95 -9.53 -14.69
N PRO A 33 7.31 -10.76 -14.28
CA PRO A 33 7.85 -11.04 -12.94
C PRO A 33 9.16 -10.32 -12.63
N ALA A 34 9.95 -9.97 -13.66
CA ALA A 34 11.20 -9.24 -13.47
C ALA A 34 10.97 -7.74 -13.22
N ASN A 35 9.83 -7.20 -13.64
CA ASN A 35 9.47 -5.80 -13.45
C ASN A 35 7.94 -5.64 -13.34
N PRO A 36 7.37 -5.71 -12.12
CA PRO A 36 5.93 -5.61 -11.89
C PRO A 36 5.40 -4.16 -11.96
N PHE A 37 6.26 -3.18 -12.27
CA PHE A 37 5.91 -1.77 -12.20
C PHE A 37 5.15 -1.31 -13.46
N CYS A 38 4.11 -0.52 -13.24
CA CYS A 38 3.30 0.14 -14.25
C CYS A 38 3.56 1.66 -14.20
N ALA A 39 3.66 2.30 -15.36
CA ALA A 39 3.87 3.75 -15.45
C ALA A 39 2.56 4.51 -15.21
N GLY A 40 2.46 5.17 -14.06
CA GLY A 40 1.27 5.93 -13.67
C GLY A 40 0.04 5.07 -13.38
N VAL A 41 -1.04 5.75 -12.98
CA VAL A 41 -2.34 5.10 -12.75
C VAL A 41 -2.90 4.57 -14.07
N GLU A 42 -2.70 5.29 -15.17
CA GLU A 42 -3.10 4.88 -16.51
C GLU A 42 -2.45 3.55 -16.91
N GLY A 43 -1.17 3.35 -16.55
CA GLY A 43 -0.46 2.09 -16.79
C GLY A 43 -1.05 0.93 -15.98
N VAL A 44 -1.44 1.17 -14.73
CA VAL A 44 -2.12 0.16 -13.89
C VAL A 44 -3.47 -0.24 -14.51
N VAL A 45 -4.28 0.74 -14.93
CA VAL A 45 -5.58 0.49 -15.57
C VAL A 45 -5.41 -0.29 -16.86
N LEU A 46 -4.44 0.07 -17.70
CA LEU A 46 -4.14 -0.64 -18.94
C LEU A 46 -3.72 -2.09 -18.67
N ALA A 47 -2.80 -2.30 -17.72
CA ALA A 47 -2.34 -3.64 -17.35
C ALA A 47 -3.49 -4.49 -16.80
N TYR A 48 -4.37 -3.92 -15.98
CA TYR A 48 -5.58 -4.60 -15.48
C TYR A 48 -6.51 -5.04 -16.63
N GLN A 49 -6.81 -4.14 -17.58
CA GLN A 49 -7.67 -4.44 -18.73
C GLN A 49 -7.08 -5.53 -19.64
N GLN A 50 -5.76 -5.57 -19.78
CA GLN A 50 -5.07 -6.61 -20.54
C GLN A 50 -4.98 -7.94 -19.79
N CYS A 51 -4.84 -7.89 -18.46
CA CYS A 51 -4.71 -9.05 -17.59
C CYS A 51 -6.01 -9.85 -17.50
N LEU A 52 -7.12 -9.17 -17.27
CA LEU A 52 -8.39 -9.79 -16.90
C LEU A 52 -8.88 -10.86 -17.91
N PRO A 53 -8.79 -10.68 -19.25
CA PRO A 53 -9.20 -11.70 -20.21
C PRO A 53 -8.28 -12.93 -20.29
N GLN A 54 -7.06 -12.84 -19.74
CA GLN A 54 -6.03 -13.88 -19.85
C GLN A 54 -5.99 -14.81 -18.64
N VAL A 55 -6.65 -14.44 -17.54
CA VAL A 55 -6.68 -15.20 -16.29
C VAL A 55 -8.06 -15.81 -16.05
N LYS A 56 -8.13 -16.86 -15.22
CA LYS A 56 -9.42 -17.35 -14.70
C LYS A 56 -9.55 -16.91 -13.26
N LEU A 57 -10.54 -16.06 -12.98
CA LEU A 57 -10.88 -15.67 -11.61
C LEU A 57 -11.20 -16.91 -10.78
N TYR A 58 -10.62 -16.99 -9.59
CA TYR A 58 -10.73 -18.17 -8.73
C TYR A 58 -10.63 -17.76 -7.26
N GLY A 59 -10.73 -18.70 -6.33
CA GLY A 59 -10.47 -18.48 -4.91
C GLY A 59 -9.41 -19.45 -4.38
N PRO A 60 -8.92 -19.30 -3.15
CA PRO A 60 -9.34 -18.35 -2.11
C PRO A 60 -8.89 -16.89 -2.28
N THR A 61 -9.55 -15.98 -1.55
CA THR A 61 -9.20 -14.55 -1.41
C THR A 61 -8.25 -14.39 -0.22
N ASN A 62 -6.95 -14.43 -0.49
CA ASN A 62 -5.91 -14.42 0.54
C ASN A 62 -5.11 -13.11 0.51
N PHE A 63 -5.08 -12.36 1.60
CA PHE A 63 -4.37 -11.07 1.69
C PHE A 63 -2.97 -11.21 2.29
N ALA A 64 -2.71 -12.25 3.09
CA ALA A 64 -1.42 -12.40 3.75
C ALA A 64 -0.23 -12.41 2.77
N PRO A 65 -0.28 -13.03 1.57
CA PRO A 65 0.83 -13.00 0.62
C PRO A 65 1.23 -11.59 0.20
N ILE A 66 0.28 -10.78 -0.29
CA ILE A 66 0.57 -9.42 -0.78
C ILE A 66 1.00 -8.47 0.34
N ILE A 67 0.42 -8.61 1.55
CA ILE A 67 0.86 -7.84 2.72
C ILE A 67 2.30 -8.18 3.08
N ASN A 68 2.67 -9.47 3.08
CA ASN A 68 4.03 -9.90 3.39
C ASN A 68 5.04 -9.46 2.33
N HIS A 69 4.64 -9.41 1.06
CA HIS A 69 5.48 -8.88 -0.02
C HIS A 69 5.78 -7.40 0.20
N VAL A 70 4.77 -6.55 0.44
CA VAL A 70 5.02 -5.12 0.71
C VAL A 70 5.80 -4.92 2.01
N ALA A 71 5.52 -5.73 3.04
CA ALA A 71 6.30 -5.74 4.28
C ALA A 71 7.79 -6.07 4.05
N HIS A 72 8.15 -6.82 3.01
CA HIS A 72 9.55 -7.04 2.67
C HIS A 72 10.25 -5.73 2.30
N PHE A 73 9.64 -4.89 1.46
CA PHE A 73 10.18 -3.58 1.12
C PHE A 73 10.21 -2.64 2.33
N GLY A 74 9.17 -2.67 3.17
CA GLY A 74 9.15 -1.92 4.42
C GLY A 74 10.33 -2.28 5.36
N ARG A 75 10.68 -3.56 5.46
CA ARG A 75 11.87 -4.00 6.23
C ARG A 75 13.18 -3.47 5.64
N GLN A 76 13.32 -3.46 4.32
CA GLN A 76 14.51 -2.93 3.66
C GLN A 76 14.64 -1.42 3.88
N ALA A 77 13.54 -0.66 3.75
CA ALA A 77 13.51 0.77 4.03
C ALA A 77 13.90 1.09 5.47
N LEU A 78 13.44 0.27 6.43
CA LEU A 78 13.78 0.44 7.85
C LEU A 78 15.29 0.34 8.12
N GLN A 79 16.00 -0.52 7.39
CA GLN A 79 17.46 -0.69 7.53
C GLN A 79 18.25 0.55 7.09
N GLN A 80 17.69 1.40 6.22
CA GLN A 80 18.34 2.62 5.76
C GLN A 80 18.36 3.72 6.83
N GLN A 81 17.57 3.59 7.92
CA GLN A 81 17.47 4.56 9.01
C GLN A 81 17.23 6.01 8.56
N THR A 82 16.48 6.20 7.47
CA THR A 82 16.08 7.51 6.96
C THR A 82 14.56 7.56 6.81
N ALA A 83 13.96 8.75 6.96
CA ALA A 83 12.53 8.95 6.69
C ALA A 83 12.25 9.17 5.20
N SER A 84 12.88 8.38 4.33
CA SER A 84 12.87 8.58 2.88
C SER A 84 11.78 7.77 2.17
N GLN A 85 11.33 6.66 2.75
CA GLN A 85 10.43 5.70 2.11
C GLN A 85 9.26 5.33 3.04
N TYR A 86 8.05 5.38 2.50
CA TYR A 86 6.82 4.90 3.14
C TYR A 86 5.93 4.29 2.08
N PHE A 87 5.36 3.11 2.34
CA PHE A 87 4.58 2.36 1.36
C PHE A 87 3.10 2.38 1.70
N VAL A 88 2.24 2.58 0.70
CA VAL A 88 0.78 2.45 0.87
C VAL A 88 0.32 1.31 -0.03
N LEU A 89 -0.12 0.21 0.56
CA LEU A 89 -0.71 -0.92 -0.16
C LEU A 89 -2.21 -0.69 -0.31
N LEU A 90 -2.68 -0.49 -1.54
CA LEU A 90 -4.11 -0.46 -1.86
C LEU A 90 -4.59 -1.86 -2.30
N ILE A 91 -5.53 -2.43 -1.58
CA ILE A 91 -6.19 -3.71 -1.90
C ILE A 91 -7.62 -3.40 -2.33
N ILE A 92 -8.02 -3.89 -3.50
CA ILE A 92 -9.41 -3.82 -3.99
C ILE A 92 -9.97 -5.23 -4.03
N THR A 93 -11.09 -5.47 -3.36
CA THR A 93 -11.71 -6.81 -3.28
C THR A 93 -13.23 -6.73 -3.35
N ASP A 94 -13.87 -7.77 -3.86
CA ASP A 94 -15.33 -7.92 -3.93
C ASP A 94 -15.90 -8.94 -2.94
N GLY A 95 -15.06 -9.56 -2.10
CA GLY A 95 -15.46 -10.71 -1.30
C GLY A 95 -14.68 -10.87 0.01
N VAL A 96 -15.05 -11.92 0.75
CA VAL A 96 -14.57 -12.19 2.11
C VAL A 96 -13.15 -12.77 2.10
N ILE A 97 -12.34 -12.36 3.07
CA ILE A 97 -10.97 -12.88 3.30
C ILE A 97 -11.06 -14.31 3.82
N THR A 98 -10.32 -15.22 3.21
CA THR A 98 -10.29 -16.64 3.60
C THR A 98 -9.13 -17.00 4.52
N ASP A 99 -8.05 -16.21 4.53
CA ASP A 99 -6.86 -16.41 5.36
C ASP A 99 -6.78 -15.43 6.55
N MET A 100 -7.89 -15.27 7.27
CA MET A 100 -8.04 -14.26 8.33
C MET A 100 -6.90 -14.29 9.36
N ASP A 101 -6.53 -15.45 9.89
CA ASP A 101 -5.48 -15.56 10.92
C ASP A 101 -4.08 -15.22 10.37
N GLN A 102 -3.80 -15.59 9.12
CA GLN A 102 -2.56 -15.25 8.42
C GLN A 102 -2.52 -13.76 8.11
N THR A 103 -3.63 -13.19 7.68
CA THR A 103 -3.78 -11.76 7.38
C THR A 103 -3.59 -10.92 8.64
N ARG A 104 -4.23 -11.29 9.76
CA ARG A 104 -4.01 -10.66 11.07
C ARG A 104 -2.54 -10.70 11.47
N SER A 105 -1.90 -11.85 11.32
CA SER A 105 -0.48 -12.01 11.66
C SER A 105 0.42 -11.16 10.74
N ALA A 106 0.09 -11.05 9.46
CA ALA A 106 0.81 -10.21 8.50
C ALA A 106 0.66 -8.72 8.85
N ILE A 107 -0.54 -8.26 9.20
CA ILE A 107 -0.82 -6.87 9.62
C ILE A 107 -0.08 -6.53 10.92
N VAL A 108 -0.17 -7.40 11.94
CA VAL A 108 0.56 -7.20 13.21
C VAL A 108 2.06 -7.08 12.98
N ASN A 109 2.64 -7.94 12.12
CA ASN A 109 4.05 -7.84 11.75
C ASN A 109 4.36 -6.56 10.97
N ALA A 110 3.49 -6.17 10.04
CA ALA A 110 3.63 -4.97 9.21
C ALA A 110 3.48 -3.67 10.01
N SER A 111 2.79 -3.69 11.18
CA SER A 111 2.62 -2.51 12.03
C SER A 111 3.95 -1.88 12.49
N ARG A 112 5.05 -2.63 12.44
CA ARG A 112 6.39 -2.17 12.81
C ARG A 112 7.19 -1.55 11.67
N LEU A 113 6.62 -1.53 10.46
CA LEU A 113 7.30 -1.18 9.21
C LEU A 113 6.74 0.14 8.67
N PRO A 114 7.48 0.87 7.81
CA PRO A 114 7.00 2.10 7.17
C PRO A 114 5.96 1.80 6.08
N MET A 115 4.79 1.29 6.45
CA MET A 115 3.70 1.03 5.50
C MET A 115 2.30 1.17 6.10
N SER A 116 1.34 1.48 5.23
CA SER A 116 -0.11 1.45 5.49
C SER A 116 -0.81 0.52 4.50
N ILE A 117 -2.00 0.07 4.86
CA ILE A 117 -2.84 -0.80 4.04
C ILE A 117 -4.20 -0.12 3.93
N ILE A 118 -4.66 0.10 2.71
CA ILE A 118 -6.02 0.56 2.42
C ILE A 118 -6.75 -0.61 1.77
N ILE A 119 -7.91 -0.97 2.29
CA ILE A 119 -8.78 -2.00 1.75
C ILE A 119 -10.05 -1.33 1.23
N VAL A 120 -10.30 -1.45 -0.08
CA VAL A 120 -11.53 -0.96 -0.72
C VAL A 120 -12.42 -2.14 -1.10
N GLY A 121 -13.55 -2.25 -0.42
CA GLY A 121 -14.57 -3.27 -0.71
C GLY A 121 -15.52 -2.82 -1.80
N VAL A 122 -15.60 -3.55 -2.92
CA VAL A 122 -16.52 -3.29 -4.03
C VAL A 122 -17.64 -4.32 -4.07
N GLY A 123 -18.80 -3.97 -4.62
CA GLY A 123 -19.93 -4.89 -4.72
C GLY A 123 -20.73 -5.06 -3.41
N GLY A 124 -21.46 -6.18 -3.33
CA GLY A 124 -22.51 -6.41 -2.33
C GLY A 124 -22.19 -7.44 -1.25
N ALA A 125 -20.93 -7.88 -1.11
CA ALA A 125 -20.53 -8.88 -0.14
C ALA A 125 -20.63 -8.37 1.31
N ASP A 126 -20.55 -9.31 2.26
CA ASP A 126 -20.37 -9.00 3.67
C ASP A 126 -18.92 -8.57 3.94
N PHE A 127 -18.76 -7.45 4.65
CA PHE A 127 -17.46 -6.84 4.93
C PHE A 127 -17.13 -6.76 6.42
N GLU A 128 -17.88 -7.46 7.30
CA GLU A 128 -17.60 -7.54 8.74
C GLU A 128 -16.13 -7.93 9.02
N ALA A 129 -15.59 -8.85 8.22
CA ALA A 129 -14.19 -9.27 8.29
C ALA A 129 -13.20 -8.11 8.05
N MET A 130 -13.52 -7.17 7.17
CA MET A 130 -12.66 -6.02 6.85
C MET A 130 -12.81 -4.91 7.88
N GLU A 131 -14.03 -4.68 8.38
CA GLU A 131 -14.29 -3.76 9.50
C GLU A 131 -13.52 -4.21 10.75
N PHE A 132 -13.44 -5.53 11.01
CA PHE A 132 -12.61 -6.06 12.08
C PHE A 132 -11.10 -5.78 11.91
N LEU A 133 -10.60 -5.69 10.66
CA LEU A 133 -9.19 -5.41 10.39
C LEU A 133 -8.83 -3.93 10.55
N ASP A 134 -9.81 -3.03 10.48
CA ASP A 134 -9.64 -1.57 10.47
C ASP A 134 -9.11 -1.00 11.78
N GLY A 135 -9.14 -1.76 12.89
CA GLY A 135 -8.49 -1.36 14.15
C GLY A 135 -9.16 -0.24 14.95
N ASP A 136 -10.15 0.46 14.36
CA ASP A 136 -10.92 1.53 15.01
C ASP A 136 -11.62 1.09 16.31
N ASP A 137 -12.12 -0.14 16.37
CA ASP A 137 -12.81 -0.70 17.54
C ASP A 137 -11.85 -1.32 18.58
N GLY A 138 -10.54 -1.21 18.36
CA GLY A 138 -9.52 -1.63 19.31
C GLY A 138 -8.29 -2.26 18.67
N THR A 139 -7.28 -2.54 19.50
CA THR A 139 -5.99 -3.03 18.98
C THR A 139 -6.12 -4.42 18.34
N LEU A 140 -5.87 -4.48 17.02
CA LEU A 140 -5.80 -5.73 16.29
C LEU A 140 -4.75 -6.66 16.90
N ARG A 141 -5.11 -7.94 17.06
CA ARG A 141 -4.22 -8.98 17.60
C ARG A 141 -4.02 -10.10 16.60
N SER A 142 -2.86 -10.73 16.60
CA SER A 142 -2.59 -11.96 15.86
C SER A 142 -3.34 -13.15 16.49
N ALA A 143 -3.33 -14.30 15.82
CA ALA A 143 -3.86 -15.54 16.40
C ALA A 143 -3.10 -16.00 17.66
N THR A 144 -1.84 -15.56 17.84
CA THR A 144 -1.02 -15.84 19.03
C THR A 144 -1.23 -14.84 20.18
N GLY A 145 -2.10 -13.83 19.98
CA GLY A 145 -2.43 -12.82 20.99
C GLY A 145 -1.54 -11.57 20.98
N GLU A 146 -0.56 -11.52 20.08
CA GLU A 146 0.34 -10.38 19.90
C GLU A 146 -0.43 -9.18 19.35
N ALA A 147 -0.27 -8.02 19.98
CA ALA A 147 -0.94 -6.78 19.56
C ALA A 147 -0.16 -6.06 18.46
N ALA A 148 -0.87 -5.47 17.50
CA ALA A 148 -0.30 -4.52 16.55
C ALA A 148 0.32 -3.33 17.32
N LEU A 149 1.47 -2.84 16.85
CA LEU A 149 2.19 -1.73 17.47
C LEU A 149 1.47 -0.39 17.26
N ARG A 150 0.78 -0.28 16.12
CA ARG A 150 0.02 0.88 15.66
C ARG A 150 -1.05 0.42 14.69
N ASP A 151 -2.05 1.24 14.52
CA ASP A 151 -3.01 1.04 13.43
C ASP A 151 -2.37 1.36 12.07
N ILE A 152 -2.66 0.52 11.09
CA ILE A 152 -2.13 0.62 9.73
C ILE A 152 -3.16 0.30 8.66
N VAL A 153 -4.37 -0.12 9.03
CA VAL A 153 -5.40 -0.52 8.08
C VAL A 153 -6.40 0.62 7.97
N GLN A 154 -6.90 0.87 6.77
CA GLN A 154 -8.09 1.67 6.53
C GLN A 154 -9.03 0.85 5.66
N PHE A 155 -10.24 0.56 6.11
CA PHE A 155 -11.28 -0.07 5.30
C PHE A 155 -12.29 0.96 4.78
N VAL A 156 -12.61 0.87 3.48
CA VAL A 156 -13.62 1.71 2.84
C VAL A 156 -14.55 0.87 1.97
N PRO A 157 -15.83 0.70 2.33
CA PRO A 157 -16.83 0.06 1.47
C PRO A 157 -17.28 1.03 0.36
N PHE A 158 -16.81 0.81 -0.87
CA PHE A 158 -17.05 1.69 -2.03
C PHE A 158 -18.56 1.94 -2.30
N ARG A 159 -19.42 0.96 -1.99
CA ARG A 159 -20.88 1.07 -2.13
C ARG A 159 -21.50 2.24 -1.37
N GLN A 160 -20.85 2.74 -0.32
CA GLN A 160 -21.35 3.91 0.44
C GLN A 160 -21.16 5.24 -0.31
N PHE A 161 -20.37 5.25 -1.39
CA PHE A 161 -19.97 6.46 -2.11
C PHE A 161 -20.57 6.56 -3.52
N THR A 162 -21.43 5.62 -3.94
CA THR A 162 -21.99 5.59 -5.31
C THR A 162 -22.77 6.85 -5.69
N ASN A 163 -23.36 7.54 -4.70
CA ASN A 163 -24.11 8.80 -4.90
C ASN A 163 -23.42 10.02 -4.28
N CYS A 164 -22.13 9.90 -3.95
CA CYS A 164 -21.34 10.98 -3.32
C CYS A 164 -20.42 11.66 -4.34
N PRO A 165 -19.97 12.89 -4.07
CA PRO A 165 -18.88 13.51 -4.83
C PRO A 165 -17.62 12.62 -4.82
N GLN A 166 -16.84 12.64 -5.89
CA GLN A 166 -15.62 11.82 -6.01
C GLN A 166 -14.62 12.13 -4.88
N GLU A 167 -14.61 13.37 -4.41
CA GLU A 167 -13.77 13.86 -3.32
C GLU A 167 -14.10 13.17 -2.00
N ALA A 168 -15.35 12.75 -1.78
CA ALA A 168 -15.76 12.08 -0.54
C ALA A 168 -15.10 10.70 -0.41
N LEU A 169 -14.97 9.96 -1.51
CA LEU A 169 -14.26 8.68 -1.52
C LEU A 169 -12.78 8.91 -1.25
N ALA A 170 -12.15 9.86 -1.94
CA ALA A 170 -10.72 10.16 -1.77
C ALA A 170 -10.41 10.60 -0.33
N GLN A 171 -11.29 11.42 0.27
CA GLN A 171 -11.19 11.82 1.67
C GLN A 171 -11.26 10.62 2.61
N SER A 172 -12.24 9.73 2.43
CA SER A 172 -12.38 8.53 3.28
C SER A 172 -11.20 7.57 3.14
N VAL A 173 -10.73 7.35 1.91
CA VAL A 173 -9.62 6.42 1.61
C VAL A 173 -8.29 6.91 2.18
N LEU A 174 -8.07 8.22 2.24
CA LEU A 174 -6.82 8.83 2.66
C LEU A 174 -6.86 9.44 4.06
N ALA A 175 -7.98 9.31 4.79
CA ALA A 175 -8.22 10.01 6.05
C ALA A 175 -7.11 9.73 7.09
N GLU A 176 -6.72 8.46 7.23
CA GLU A 176 -5.78 8.05 8.26
C GLU A 176 -4.31 8.06 7.84
N VAL A 177 -4.03 7.95 6.55
CA VAL A 177 -2.66 7.80 6.03
C VAL A 177 -1.72 8.89 6.56
N PRO A 178 -2.07 10.19 6.56
CA PRO A 178 -1.20 11.23 7.12
C PRO A 178 -0.85 10.99 8.61
N GLY A 179 -1.82 10.55 9.40
CA GLY A 179 -1.63 10.22 10.82
C GLY A 179 -0.74 9.00 11.01
N GLN A 180 -0.97 7.94 10.23
CA GLN A 180 -0.20 6.71 10.24
C GLN A 180 1.27 6.94 9.83
N VAL A 181 1.53 7.80 8.84
CA VAL A 181 2.88 8.21 8.40
C VAL A 181 3.60 9.01 9.50
N ALA A 182 2.97 10.07 9.99
CA ALA A 182 3.56 10.94 11.00
C ALA A 182 3.80 10.18 12.31
N GLY A 183 2.86 9.34 12.72
CA GLY A 183 2.96 8.49 13.90
C GLY A 183 4.13 7.52 13.82
N PHE A 184 4.32 6.87 12.68
CA PHE A 184 5.44 5.95 12.46
C PHE A 184 6.80 6.64 12.57
N PHE A 185 7.04 7.73 11.83
CA PHE A 185 8.35 8.37 11.84
C PHE A 185 8.66 9.06 13.18
N LYS A 186 7.63 9.56 13.88
CA LYS A 186 7.77 10.05 15.25
C LYS A 186 8.19 8.94 16.22
N LEU A 187 7.59 7.76 16.12
CA LEU A 187 7.95 6.59 16.94
C LEU A 187 9.39 6.13 16.68
N MET A 188 9.83 6.19 15.43
CA MET A 188 11.20 5.83 15.03
C MET A 188 12.24 6.91 15.35
N GLY A 189 11.81 8.10 15.80
CA GLY A 189 12.71 9.24 16.05
C GLY A 189 13.37 9.79 14.78
N LEU A 190 12.82 9.49 13.61
CA LEU A 190 13.38 9.90 12.33
C LEU A 190 12.77 11.24 11.90
N LYS A 191 13.63 12.19 11.53
CA LYS A 191 13.20 13.47 10.97
C LYS A 191 13.03 13.35 9.44
N PRO A 192 12.11 14.11 8.83
CA PRO A 192 12.03 14.20 7.38
C PRO A 192 13.41 14.55 6.80
N PRO A 193 13.80 13.99 5.64
CA PRO A 193 15.03 14.37 4.97
C PRO A 193 15.00 15.88 4.72
N HIS A 194 16.03 16.60 5.16
CA HIS A 194 16.15 18.01 4.83
C HIS A 194 16.33 18.14 3.32
N SER A 195 15.49 18.95 2.66
CA SER A 195 15.78 19.44 1.33
C SER A 195 16.90 20.48 1.41
N ASP A 196 18.10 20.06 1.81
CA ASP A 196 19.30 20.87 1.60
C ASP A 196 19.67 20.73 0.11
N SER A 197 18.86 21.35 -0.74
CA SER A 197 19.38 21.87 -2.00
C SER A 197 20.40 22.93 -1.61
N THR A 198 21.67 22.54 -1.63
CA THR A 198 22.84 23.41 -1.58
C THR A 198 22.65 24.59 -2.53
N LEU A 199 22.16 25.70 -2.01
CA LEU A 199 22.17 27.03 -2.65
C LEU A 199 23.21 27.95 -1.98
N SER A 200 24.20 27.38 -1.27
CA SER A 200 25.20 28.11 -0.49
C SER A 200 26.64 27.84 -0.92
N ASP A 201 26.88 27.49 -2.18
CA ASP A 201 28.22 27.54 -2.79
C ASP A 201 28.14 28.05 -4.22
N LEU A 202 27.62 29.27 -4.39
CA LEU A 202 28.02 30.11 -5.51
C LEU A 202 29.24 30.91 -5.03
N PRO A 203 30.44 30.73 -5.61
CA PRO A 203 31.54 31.63 -5.30
C PRO A 203 31.10 33.05 -5.64
N SER A 204 31.14 33.93 -4.64
CA SER A 204 30.89 35.36 -4.80
C SER A 204 31.75 35.88 -5.95
N ALA A 205 31.11 36.49 -6.95
CA ALA A 205 31.80 37.17 -8.03
C ALA A 205 32.85 38.14 -7.45
N PRO A 206 34.07 38.20 -8.00
CA PRO A 206 35.07 39.14 -7.52
C PRO A 206 34.57 40.58 -7.69
N PRO A 207 34.93 41.49 -6.77
CA PRO A 207 34.49 42.87 -6.84
C PRO A 207 35.00 43.52 -8.12
N SER A 208 34.12 44.24 -8.79
CA SER A 208 34.46 45.13 -9.90
C SER A 208 35.36 46.26 -9.38
N ASP A 209 36.61 46.32 -9.85
CA ASP A 209 37.50 47.44 -9.58
C ASP A 209 36.95 48.74 -10.18
N PRO A 210 37.09 49.88 -9.47
CA PRO A 210 36.71 51.17 -10.02
C PRO A 210 37.86 51.82 -10.83
N ILE A 211 37.46 52.36 -11.99
CA ILE A 211 38.14 53.29 -12.94
C ILE A 211 39.06 52.63 -13.97
#